data_AF-A0A6A1Q8K8-F1
#
_entry.id   AF-A0A6A1Q8K8-F1
#
_cell.length_a   1.000
_cell.length_b   1.000
_cell.length_c   1.000
_cell.angle_alpha   90.00
_cell.angle_beta   90.00
_cell.angle_gamma   90.00
#
_symmetry.space_group_name_H-M   'P 1'
#
loop_
_entity.id
_entity.type
_entity.pdbx_description
1 polymer ?
#
loop_
_entity_poly.entity_id
_entity_poly.type
_entity_poly.pdbx_seq_one_letter_code
_entity_poly.pdbx_strand_id
1 'polypeptide(L)'
;FYYIQVTDNISQNTILEYVMINSIFEAILQILSHPPSRREHGYDAVVLLALLVNYRKYESVNPYIVKLSIVDDEATLNGMGLVIAQALSEYNRQYKDKEEEHQGGFFSALTNMVGSMFIADAHEKISVQTNEAILLALYEAVHLNRNFITVLAQSHPEMGLVTTPVSPAPATPATPLGTTPPSSDVISSVELPLDADVQTSNLLITFLKYSSIVMQDTKDEHRLHSGKLCLIILTCIAEDQYANAFLHDDNMNFRVNLHRMPMRHRKKAADKNLPCRPLVCAVLDLMVEFIVTHMMKEFPMDLYVRCIQVVHKLLCYQKKCRVRLHYTWRELWSGNFLF
;
A
#
# COMPACT_ATOMS: atom_id res chain seq x y z
N PHE A 1 44.32 -5.64 -4.18
CA PHE A 1 43.41 -4.50 -4.34
C PHE A 1 42.41 -4.84 -5.44
N TYR A 2 41.21 -5.29 -5.07
CA TYR A 2 40.10 -5.33 -6.02
C TYR A 2 39.46 -3.94 -6.05
N TYR A 3 39.45 -3.29 -7.21
CA TYR A 3 38.62 -2.12 -7.41
C TYR A 3 37.16 -2.56 -7.38
N ILE A 4 36.40 -2.08 -6.39
CA ILE A 4 34.96 -2.25 -6.34
C ILE A 4 34.39 -1.35 -7.44
N GLN A 5 34.13 -1.92 -8.62
CA GLN A 5 33.32 -1.25 -9.63
C GLN A 5 31.86 -1.34 -9.20
N VAL A 6 31.29 -0.18 -8.86
CA VAL A 6 29.84 -0.02 -8.75
C VAL A 6 29.28 0.00 -10.17
N THR A 7 28.50 -1.02 -10.51
CA THR A 7 27.85 -1.16 -11.81
C THR A 7 26.34 -0.97 -11.65
N ASP A 8 25.72 -0.19 -12.56
CA ASP A 8 24.26 0.01 -12.57
C ASP A 8 23.49 -1.31 -12.84
N ASN A 9 24.13 -2.26 -13.53
CA ASN A 9 23.58 -3.60 -13.72
C ASN A 9 23.78 -4.47 -12.47
N ILE A 10 22.66 -4.90 -11.87
CA ILE A 10 22.63 -5.76 -10.69
C ILE A 10 23.39 -7.09 -10.88
N SER A 11 23.26 -7.77 -12.03
CA SER A 11 23.93 -9.06 -12.32
C SER A 11 25.46 -8.96 -12.40
N GLN A 12 26.00 -7.76 -12.57
CA GLN A 12 27.44 -7.49 -12.68
C GLN A 12 28.04 -6.93 -11.38
N ASN A 13 27.21 -6.71 -10.35
CA ASN A 13 27.66 -6.12 -9.10
C ASN A 13 28.49 -7.12 -8.27
N THR A 14 29.77 -6.80 -8.06
CA THR A 14 30.73 -7.65 -7.35
C THR A 14 30.51 -7.72 -5.83
N ILE A 15 29.86 -6.72 -5.22
CA ILE A 15 29.47 -6.77 -3.81
C ILE A 15 28.35 -7.80 -3.63
N LEU A 16 27.34 -7.77 -4.50
CA LEU A 16 26.27 -8.77 -4.47
C LEU A 16 26.83 -10.17 -4.71
N GLU A 17 27.78 -10.36 -5.64
CA GLU A 17 28.44 -11.66 -5.85
C GLU A 17 29.10 -12.20 -4.56
N TYR A 18 29.81 -11.34 -3.81
CA TYR A 18 30.40 -11.73 -2.52
C TYR A 18 29.35 -12.08 -1.46
N VAL A 19 28.25 -11.33 -1.40
CA VAL A 19 27.13 -11.56 -0.46
C VAL A 19 26.32 -12.82 -0.84
N MET A 20 26.27 -13.18 -2.12
CA MET A 20 25.68 -14.42 -2.62
C MET A 20 26.48 -15.64 -2.16
N ILE A 21 27.82 -15.55 -2.16
CA ILE A 21 28.71 -16.63 -1.69
C ILE A 21 28.63 -16.80 -0.16
N ASN A 22 28.67 -15.71 0.60
CA ASN A 22 28.75 -15.76 2.07
C ASN A 22 27.36 -15.82 2.77
N SER A 23 26.26 -15.68 2.04
CA SER A 23 24.86 -15.81 2.51
C SER A 23 24.52 -15.07 3.83
N ILE A 24 24.21 -13.78 3.74
CA ILE A 24 23.71 -12.99 4.89
C ILE A 24 22.21 -13.19 5.21
N PHE A 25 21.54 -14.15 4.55
CA PHE A 25 20.08 -14.34 4.63
C PHE A 25 19.55 -14.43 6.07
N GLU A 26 20.18 -15.22 6.94
CA GLU A 26 19.72 -15.36 8.34
C GLU A 26 19.83 -14.05 9.13
N ALA A 27 20.83 -13.21 8.83
CA ALA A 27 21.00 -11.91 9.46
C ALA A 27 19.91 -10.92 9.00
N ILE A 28 19.52 -10.96 7.72
CA ILE A 28 18.36 -10.22 7.19
C ILE A 28 17.08 -10.68 7.92
N LEU A 29 16.85 -11.99 8.03
CA LEU A 29 15.66 -12.50 8.72
C LEU A 29 15.63 -12.04 10.19
N GLN A 30 16.76 -12.15 10.91
CA GLN A 30 16.88 -11.67 12.29
C GLN A 30 16.57 -10.17 12.43
N ILE A 31 17.04 -9.32 11.52
CA ILE A 31 16.70 -7.89 11.52
C ILE A 31 15.18 -7.71 11.38
N LEU A 32 14.53 -8.50 10.53
CA LEU A 32 13.09 -8.42 10.29
C LEU A 32 12.26 -8.98 11.44
N SER A 33 12.65 -10.07 12.11
CA SER A 33 11.89 -10.59 13.26
C SER A 33 11.99 -9.68 14.49
N HIS A 34 13.17 -9.11 14.78
CA HIS A 34 13.41 -8.32 16.00
C HIS A 34 12.90 -6.87 15.89
N PRO A 35 11.90 -6.43 16.70
CA PRO A 35 11.29 -5.10 16.56
C PRO A 35 12.23 -3.89 16.64
N PRO A 36 13.29 -3.85 17.49
CA PRO A 36 14.24 -2.73 17.52
C PRO A 36 15.03 -2.63 16.22
N SER A 37 15.66 -3.71 15.78
CA SER A 37 16.44 -3.78 14.55
C SER A 37 15.58 -3.54 13.31
N ARG A 38 14.33 -4.03 13.30
CA ARG A 38 13.37 -3.75 12.23
C ARG A 38 13.04 -2.27 12.09
N ARG A 39 12.96 -1.51 13.18
CA ARG A 39 12.70 -0.06 13.14
C ARG A 39 13.87 0.74 12.57
N GLU A 40 15.10 0.30 12.80
CA GLU A 40 16.31 1.01 12.38
C GLU A 40 16.79 0.60 10.97
N HIS A 41 16.71 -0.69 10.63
CA HIS A 41 17.29 -1.26 9.41
C HIS A 41 16.30 -2.08 8.58
N GLY A 42 15.03 -2.17 8.98
CA GLY A 42 14.04 -3.03 8.30
C GLY A 42 13.83 -2.64 6.84
N TYR A 43 13.79 -1.34 6.53
CA TYR A 43 13.66 -0.85 5.16
C TYR A 43 14.82 -1.34 4.27
N ASP A 44 16.06 -1.09 4.70
CA ASP A 44 17.26 -1.50 3.95
C ASP A 44 17.37 -3.03 3.87
N ALA A 45 16.97 -3.76 4.90
CA ALA A 45 16.94 -5.22 4.91
C ALA A 45 15.95 -5.78 3.88
N VAL A 46 14.75 -5.20 3.76
CA VAL A 46 13.75 -5.59 2.74
C VAL A 46 14.23 -5.27 1.33
N VAL A 47 14.82 -4.08 1.10
CA VAL A 47 15.38 -3.69 -0.20
C VAL A 47 16.57 -4.58 -0.59
N LEU A 48 17.49 -4.82 0.34
CA LEU A 48 18.65 -5.70 0.14
C LEU A 48 18.23 -7.14 -0.17
N LEU A 49 17.19 -7.65 0.51
CA LEU A 49 16.62 -8.96 0.21
C LEU A 49 16.06 -9.01 -1.22
N ALA A 50 15.29 -8.00 -1.65
CA ALA A 50 14.73 -7.93 -3.00
C ALA A 50 15.82 -7.86 -4.09
N LEU A 51 16.91 -7.13 -3.83
CA LEU A 51 18.09 -7.08 -4.70
C LEU A 51 18.79 -8.45 -4.79
N LEU A 52 19.03 -9.09 -3.64
CA LEU A 52 19.69 -10.40 -3.60
C LEU A 52 18.85 -11.51 -4.26
N VAL A 53 17.53 -11.46 -4.14
CA VAL A 53 16.57 -12.35 -4.84
C VAL A 53 16.59 -12.13 -6.35
N ASN A 54 16.86 -10.91 -6.83
CA ASN A 54 16.91 -10.57 -8.27
C ASN A 54 18.29 -10.71 -8.91
N TYR A 55 19.37 -10.78 -8.14
CA TYR A 55 20.73 -10.97 -8.65
C TYR A 55 20.86 -12.24 -9.50
N ARG A 56 21.25 -12.09 -10.79
CA ARG A 56 21.41 -13.20 -11.76
C ARG A 56 20.21 -14.18 -11.83
N LYS A 57 19.00 -13.72 -11.48
CA LYS A 57 17.77 -14.53 -11.32
C LYS A 57 17.40 -15.40 -12.53
N TYR A 58 17.81 -15.01 -13.73
CA TYR A 58 17.56 -15.75 -14.98
C TYR A 58 18.83 -16.42 -15.57
N GLU A 59 19.99 -16.26 -14.94
CA GLU A 59 21.28 -16.77 -15.40
C GLU A 59 21.75 -18.00 -14.61
N SER A 60 21.42 -18.06 -13.31
CA SER A 60 21.82 -19.17 -12.43
C SER A 60 20.80 -19.44 -11.31
N VAL A 61 20.97 -20.56 -10.60
CA VAL A 61 20.14 -20.89 -9.43
C VAL A 61 20.48 -19.94 -8.29
N ASN A 62 19.57 -19.01 -8.00
CA ASN A 62 19.73 -18.04 -6.93
C ASN A 62 19.27 -18.66 -5.57
N PRO A 63 20.17 -18.85 -4.58
CA PRO A 63 19.80 -19.41 -3.28
C PRO A 63 18.83 -18.55 -2.46
N TYR A 64 18.79 -17.22 -2.65
CA TYR A 64 17.85 -16.35 -1.94
C TYR A 64 16.41 -16.55 -2.41
N ILE A 65 16.18 -16.89 -3.70
CA ILE A 65 14.86 -17.32 -4.21
C ILE A 65 14.39 -18.56 -3.45
N VAL A 66 15.23 -19.59 -3.39
CA VAL A 66 14.92 -20.86 -2.72
C VAL A 66 14.66 -20.63 -1.24
N LYS A 67 15.58 -19.93 -0.54
CA LYS A 67 15.45 -19.62 0.88
C LYS A 67 14.18 -18.81 1.19
N LEU A 68 13.89 -17.74 0.45
CA LEU A 68 12.68 -16.93 0.65
C LEU A 68 11.40 -17.76 0.42
N SER A 69 11.37 -18.66 -0.56
CA SER A 69 10.21 -19.50 -0.85
C SER A 69 9.84 -20.51 0.25
N ILE A 70 10.81 -20.87 1.11
CA ILE A 70 10.62 -21.85 2.20
C ILE A 70 10.52 -21.22 3.60
N VAL A 71 10.59 -19.89 3.74
CA VAL A 71 10.41 -19.24 5.06
C VAL A 71 9.00 -19.48 5.56
N ASP A 72 8.91 -20.04 6.76
CA ASP A 72 7.68 -20.29 7.52
C ASP A 72 7.62 -19.54 8.86
N ASP A 73 8.71 -18.89 9.29
CA ASP A 73 8.72 -18.05 10.48
C ASP A 73 7.78 -16.85 10.36
N GLU A 74 6.64 -16.95 11.05
CA GLU A 74 5.61 -15.91 11.10
C GLU A 74 6.16 -14.58 11.63
N ALA A 75 7.10 -14.58 12.58
CA ALA A 75 7.65 -13.34 13.15
C ALA A 75 8.44 -12.54 12.10
N THR A 76 9.25 -13.21 11.29
CA THR A 76 10.00 -12.60 10.19
C THR A 76 9.08 -12.17 9.04
N LEU A 77 8.13 -13.01 8.63
CA LEU A 77 7.21 -12.67 7.54
C LEU A 77 6.31 -11.47 7.90
N ASN A 78 5.77 -11.43 9.12
CA ASN A 78 5.06 -10.25 9.62
C ASN A 78 5.98 -9.03 9.78
N GLY A 79 7.24 -9.24 10.16
CA GLY A 79 8.26 -8.18 10.17
C GLY A 79 8.45 -7.55 8.79
N MET A 80 8.57 -8.37 7.74
CA MET A 80 8.65 -7.92 6.34
C MET A 80 7.36 -7.20 5.91
N GLY A 81 6.20 -7.77 6.23
CA GLY A 81 4.89 -7.18 5.92
C GLY A 81 4.70 -5.79 6.54
N LEU A 82 5.10 -5.62 7.81
CA LEU A 82 5.06 -4.33 8.52
C LEU A 82 5.94 -3.26 7.85
N VAL A 83 7.16 -3.61 7.43
CA VAL A 83 8.07 -2.66 6.75
C VAL A 83 7.48 -2.21 5.41
N ILE A 84 6.96 -3.16 4.60
CA ILE A 84 6.33 -2.86 3.32
C ILE A 84 5.08 -2.01 3.54
N ALA A 85 4.22 -2.37 4.51
CA ALA A 85 3.02 -1.62 4.84
C ALA A 85 3.35 -0.19 5.28
N GLN A 86 4.38 0.01 6.12
CA GLN A 86 4.82 1.33 6.55
C GLN A 86 5.28 2.20 5.37
N ALA A 87 6.10 1.65 4.46
CA ALA A 87 6.59 2.39 3.30
C ALA A 87 5.49 2.74 2.28
N LEU A 88 4.51 1.85 2.07
CA LEU A 88 3.35 2.13 1.21
C LEU A 88 2.36 3.11 1.88
N SER A 89 2.13 3.01 3.19
CA SER A 89 1.31 3.96 3.95
C SER A 89 1.92 5.36 3.95
N GLU A 90 3.25 5.48 4.06
CA GLU A 90 3.94 6.77 4.00
C GLU A 90 3.79 7.43 2.62
N TYR A 91 3.85 6.66 1.53
CA TYR A 91 3.54 7.18 0.19
C TYR A 91 2.08 7.67 0.09
N ASN A 92 1.12 6.87 0.60
CA ASN A 92 -0.30 7.24 0.60
C ASN A 92 -0.54 8.54 1.39
N ARG A 93 0.13 8.70 2.53
CA ARG A 93 0.09 9.90 3.37
C ARG A 93 0.66 11.12 2.64
N GLN A 94 1.87 11.01 2.10
CA GLN A 94 2.49 12.11 1.33
C GLN A 94 1.66 12.55 0.12
N TYR A 95 0.93 11.63 -0.52
CA TYR A 95 0.00 11.98 -1.59
C TYR A 95 -1.23 12.72 -1.06
N LYS A 96 -1.86 12.22 0.02
CA LYS A 96 -3.01 12.86 0.68
C LYS A 96 -2.68 14.27 1.17
N ASP A 97 -1.56 14.43 1.86
CA ASP A 97 -1.10 15.73 2.39
C ASP A 97 -0.98 16.76 1.25
N LYS A 98 -0.34 16.38 0.13
CA LYS A 98 -0.26 17.22 -1.07
C LYS A 98 -1.61 17.46 -1.75
N GLU A 99 -2.49 16.47 -1.78
CA GLU A 99 -3.84 16.61 -2.34
C GLU A 99 -4.67 17.64 -1.56
N GLU A 100 -4.55 17.65 -0.23
CA GLU A 100 -5.20 18.62 0.66
C GLU A 100 -4.59 20.02 0.50
N GLU A 101 -3.26 20.15 0.39
CA GLU A 101 -2.58 21.43 0.08
C GLU A 101 -3.04 22.03 -1.26
N HIS A 102 -3.10 21.23 -2.33
CA HIS A 102 -3.55 21.71 -3.66
C HIS A 102 -5.02 22.14 -3.65
N GLN A 103 -5.87 21.44 -2.89
CA GLN A 103 -7.28 21.83 -2.74
C GLN A 103 -7.47 23.07 -1.86
N GLY A 104 -6.69 23.22 -0.78
CA GLY A 104 -6.70 24.39 0.10
C GLY A 104 -6.18 25.66 -0.56
N GLY A 105 -5.09 25.55 -1.33
CA GLY A 105 -4.50 26.66 -2.09
C GLY A 105 -5.45 27.24 -3.16
N PHE A 106 -6.35 26.42 -3.71
CA PHE A 106 -7.35 26.88 -4.68
C PHE A 106 -8.40 27.83 -4.05
N PHE A 107 -8.71 27.66 -2.75
CA PHE A 107 -9.64 28.54 -2.03
C PHE A 107 -8.97 29.85 -1.57
N SER A 108 -7.68 29.84 -1.24
CA SER A 108 -6.96 31.09 -0.90
C SER A 108 -6.71 31.97 -2.13
N ALA A 109 -6.46 31.37 -3.30
CA ALA A 109 -6.30 32.10 -4.56
C ALA A 109 -7.58 32.84 -5.01
N LEU A 110 -8.76 32.28 -4.74
CA LEU A 110 -10.06 32.89 -5.08
C LEU A 110 -10.31 34.24 -4.40
N THR A 111 -9.70 34.50 -3.24
CA THR A 111 -9.83 35.77 -2.52
C THR A 111 -9.00 36.91 -3.16
N ASN A 112 -8.03 36.59 -4.01
CA ASN A 112 -7.06 37.56 -4.55
C ASN A 112 -7.19 37.88 -6.05
N MET A 113 -8.13 37.27 -6.80
CA MET A 113 -8.02 37.30 -8.27
C MET A 113 -9.34 37.44 -9.05
N VAL A 114 -9.98 38.60 -8.92
CA VAL A 114 -10.81 39.15 -10.02
C VAL A 114 -9.85 39.81 -11.03
N GLY A 115 -9.50 39.15 -12.14
CA GLY A 115 -8.82 39.87 -13.24
C GLY A 115 -7.90 39.13 -14.22
N SER A 116 -7.60 37.84 -14.09
CA SER A 116 -6.75 37.14 -15.08
C SER A 116 -7.42 35.89 -15.66
N MET A 117 -8.32 36.15 -16.62
CA MET A 117 -8.85 35.13 -17.52
C MET A 117 -7.78 34.72 -18.55
N PHE A 118 -6.85 33.87 -18.13
CA PHE A 118 -6.13 32.98 -19.04
C PHE A 118 -6.00 31.62 -18.36
N ILE A 119 -6.78 30.65 -18.85
CA ILE A 119 -6.76 29.27 -18.37
C ILE A 119 -5.42 28.67 -18.82
N ALA A 120 -4.47 28.59 -17.90
CA ALA A 120 -3.31 27.74 -18.07
C ALA A 120 -3.77 26.28 -17.94
N ASP A 121 -3.71 25.52 -19.04
CA ASP A 121 -3.85 24.06 -19.03
C ASP A 121 -2.61 23.42 -18.37
N ALA A 122 -2.52 23.62 -17.05
CA ALA A 122 -1.51 23.05 -16.18
C ALA A 122 -2.19 22.69 -14.86
N HIS A 123 -2.87 21.54 -14.83
CA HIS A 123 -3.15 20.88 -13.57
C HIS A 123 -1.79 20.42 -13.03
N GLU A 124 -1.22 21.20 -12.11
CA GLU A 124 0.09 20.92 -11.52
C GLU A 124 -0.01 19.57 -10.82
N LYS A 125 0.58 18.55 -11.44
CA LYS A 125 0.36 17.16 -11.06
C LYS A 125 1.05 16.91 -9.73
N ILE A 126 0.31 16.38 -8.75
CA ILE A 126 0.86 15.91 -7.48
C ILE A 126 1.91 14.82 -7.77
N SER A 127 3.18 15.23 -7.71
CA SER A 127 4.32 14.34 -7.90
C SER A 127 4.80 13.84 -6.54
N VAL A 128 4.59 12.56 -6.29
CA VAL A 128 5.20 11.79 -5.19
C VAL A 128 5.96 10.64 -5.84
N GLN A 129 7.25 10.54 -5.56
CA GLN A 129 8.12 9.52 -6.14
C GLN A 129 7.70 8.13 -5.66
N THR A 130 7.46 7.20 -6.58
CA THR A 130 7.05 5.84 -6.23
C THR A 130 8.23 5.04 -5.69
N ASN A 131 8.01 4.26 -4.63
CA ASN A 131 9.01 3.38 -4.06
C ASN A 131 9.04 2.03 -4.79
N GLU A 132 9.73 1.98 -5.93
CA GLU A 132 9.81 0.78 -6.77
C GLU A 132 10.52 -0.39 -6.09
N ALA A 133 11.49 -0.11 -5.21
CA ALA A 133 12.21 -1.14 -4.46
C ALA A 133 11.29 -1.90 -3.48
N ILE A 134 10.39 -1.17 -2.79
CA ILE A 134 9.39 -1.78 -1.90
C ILE A 134 8.30 -2.50 -2.70
N LEU A 135 7.88 -1.99 -3.87
CA LEU A 135 6.98 -2.74 -4.77
C LEU A 135 7.61 -4.04 -5.27
N LEU A 136 8.89 -4.01 -5.65
CA LEU A 136 9.62 -5.21 -6.06
C LEU A 136 9.73 -6.21 -4.91
N ALA A 137 10.02 -5.73 -3.69
CA ALA A 137 10.04 -6.58 -2.50
C ALA A 137 8.69 -7.23 -2.19
N LEU A 138 7.58 -6.47 -2.32
CA LEU A 138 6.22 -7.00 -2.20
C LEU A 138 5.92 -8.04 -3.27
N TYR A 139 6.31 -7.79 -4.52
CA TYR A 139 6.17 -8.76 -5.62
C TYR A 139 6.92 -10.06 -5.32
N GLU A 140 8.20 -10.01 -4.96
CA GLU A 140 8.97 -11.22 -4.65
C GLU A 140 8.40 -11.98 -3.45
N ALA A 141 7.96 -11.28 -2.39
CA ALA A 141 7.35 -11.92 -1.23
C ALA A 141 6.05 -12.66 -1.58
N VAL A 142 5.13 -12.01 -2.29
CA VAL A 142 3.85 -12.58 -2.72
C VAL A 142 4.03 -13.69 -3.76
N HIS A 143 4.99 -13.55 -4.66
CA HIS A 143 5.23 -14.52 -5.74
C HIS A 143 5.95 -15.78 -5.26
N LEU A 144 6.94 -15.64 -4.37
CA LEU A 144 7.79 -16.76 -3.94
C LEU A 144 7.29 -17.46 -2.67
N ASN A 145 6.65 -16.74 -1.74
CA ASN A 145 6.32 -17.28 -0.42
C ASN A 145 4.80 -17.35 -0.20
N ARG A 146 4.25 -18.57 -0.15
CA ARG A 146 2.83 -18.81 0.09
C ARG A 146 2.36 -18.43 1.50
N ASN A 147 3.25 -18.49 2.49
CA ASN A 147 2.92 -18.10 3.86
C ASN A 147 2.73 -16.57 3.95
N PHE A 148 3.41 -15.78 3.11
CA PHE A 148 3.23 -14.33 3.04
C PHE A 148 1.81 -13.91 2.61
N ILE A 149 1.03 -14.78 1.99
CA ILE A 149 -0.38 -14.52 1.68
C ILE A 149 -1.22 -14.29 2.95
N THR A 150 -0.89 -14.95 4.07
CA THR A 150 -1.60 -14.68 5.34
C THR A 150 -1.24 -13.30 5.87
N VAL A 151 0.02 -12.87 5.73
CA VAL A 151 0.52 -11.54 6.13
C VAL A 151 -0.20 -10.41 5.38
N LEU A 152 -0.55 -10.59 4.09
CA LEU A 152 -1.38 -9.63 3.35
C LEU A 152 -2.74 -9.35 4.05
N ALA A 153 -3.29 -10.37 4.70
CA ALA A 153 -4.58 -10.35 5.37
C ALA A 153 -4.51 -9.90 6.85
N GLN A 154 -3.38 -10.14 7.53
CA GLN A 154 -3.20 -9.78 8.93
C GLN A 154 -3.35 -8.26 9.13
N SER A 155 -4.21 -7.87 10.08
CA SER A 155 -4.32 -6.47 10.48
C SER A 155 -3.04 -6.04 11.18
N HIS A 156 -2.39 -5.00 10.66
CA HIS A 156 -1.28 -4.37 11.35
C HIS A 156 -1.84 -3.19 12.15
N PRO A 157 -1.58 -3.10 13.47
CA PRO A 157 -1.83 -1.84 14.16
C PRO A 157 -0.97 -0.78 13.48
N GLU A 158 -1.58 0.32 13.05
CA GLU A 158 -0.78 1.47 12.62
C GLU A 158 0.15 1.82 13.77
N MET A 159 1.45 1.75 13.52
CA MET A 159 2.46 2.21 14.47
C MET A 159 2.51 3.74 14.41
N GLY A 160 1.35 4.34 14.69
CA GLY A 160 1.20 5.76 14.91
C GLY A 160 2.25 6.19 15.93
N LEU A 161 2.87 7.34 15.66
CA LEU A 161 3.99 7.84 16.44
C LEU A 161 3.67 7.74 17.94
N VAL A 162 4.52 7.02 18.67
CA VAL A 162 4.59 7.20 20.12
C VAL A 162 5.14 8.60 20.34
N THR A 163 4.24 9.58 20.39
CA THR A 163 4.52 10.84 21.07
C THR A 163 4.93 10.45 22.47
N THR A 164 6.20 10.71 22.80
CA THR A 164 6.79 10.36 24.07
C THR A 164 5.88 10.85 25.20
N PRO A 165 5.46 9.98 26.14
CA PRO A 165 4.85 10.49 27.36
C PRO A 165 5.94 11.30 28.08
N VAL A 166 5.75 12.62 28.13
CA VAL A 166 6.62 13.51 28.89
C VAL A 166 6.51 13.09 30.35
N SER A 167 7.53 12.38 30.83
CA SER A 167 7.64 11.97 32.23
C SER A 167 7.73 13.24 33.08
N PRO A 168 6.81 13.48 34.05
CA PRO A 168 6.93 14.60 34.95
C PRO A 168 8.14 14.39 35.86
N ALA A 169 9.05 15.36 35.92
CA ALA A 169 10.18 15.31 36.83
C ALA A 169 9.70 15.34 38.31
N PRO A 170 10.31 14.56 39.22
CA PRO A 170 9.87 14.48 40.60
C PRO A 170 10.39 15.67 41.44
N ALA A 171 9.49 16.32 42.17
CA ALA A 171 9.82 17.26 43.23
C ALA A 171 9.08 16.86 44.53
N THR A 172 9.86 16.60 45.58
CA THR A 172 9.42 16.12 46.91
C THR A 172 8.94 17.30 47.82
N PRO A 173 8.41 17.07 49.04
CA PRO A 173 7.10 17.65 49.39
C PRO A 173 7.14 18.71 50.51
N ALA A 174 6.06 19.48 50.61
CA ALA A 174 5.73 20.27 51.81
C ALA A 174 4.21 20.47 52.00
N THR A 175 3.64 19.82 53.02
CA THR A 175 2.40 20.21 53.72
C THR A 175 2.72 21.29 54.79
N PRO A 176 1.77 22.07 55.38
CA PRO A 176 0.45 21.60 55.83
C PRO A 176 -0.78 22.56 55.81
N LEU A 177 -1.96 21.95 56.03
CA LEU A 177 -3.18 22.44 56.72
C LEU A 177 -4.05 23.58 56.10
N GLY A 178 -5.35 23.30 55.90
CA GLY A 178 -6.36 24.33 55.56
C GLY A 178 -7.78 23.86 55.17
N THR A 179 -8.53 23.24 56.10
CA THR A 179 -10.02 23.23 56.22
C THR A 179 -10.99 23.08 55.00
N THR A 180 -11.81 22.02 55.09
CA THR A 180 -13.26 21.86 54.71
C THR A 180 -13.71 21.56 53.24
N PRO A 181 -14.78 20.73 53.05
CA PRO A 181 -15.32 20.22 51.77
C PRO A 181 -16.60 20.99 51.32
N PRO A 182 -17.41 20.61 50.29
CA PRO A 182 -17.43 19.42 49.41
C PRO A 182 -17.38 19.81 47.90
N SER A 183 -17.79 19.05 46.87
CA SER A 183 -18.56 17.79 46.71
C SER A 183 -18.20 17.01 45.43
N SER A 184 -18.81 15.84 45.21
CA SER A 184 -18.56 14.89 44.11
C SER A 184 -18.92 15.38 42.69
N ASP A 185 -17.99 15.22 41.75
CA ASP A 185 -18.27 15.24 40.31
C ASP A 185 -18.81 13.89 39.82
N VAL A 186 -19.87 13.94 39.03
CA VAL A 186 -20.37 12.79 38.25
C VAL A 186 -19.52 12.68 37.00
N ILE A 187 -18.69 11.63 36.91
CA ILE A 187 -17.93 11.31 35.70
C ILE A 187 -18.92 10.80 34.63
N SER A 188 -19.45 11.74 33.84
CA SER A 188 -20.03 11.41 32.54
C SER A 188 -18.89 11.09 31.59
N SER A 189 -18.79 9.81 31.19
CA SER A 189 -17.83 9.36 30.18
C SER A 189 -18.18 9.97 28.83
N VAL A 190 -17.49 11.07 28.48
CA VAL A 190 -17.49 11.63 27.13
C VAL A 190 -16.68 10.69 26.25
N GLU A 191 -17.35 9.72 25.63
CA GLU A 191 -16.83 9.03 24.46
C GLU A 191 -16.70 10.06 23.33
N LEU A 192 -15.48 10.54 23.11
CA LEU A 192 -15.14 11.25 21.89
C LEU A 192 -15.30 10.27 20.70
N PRO A 193 -15.92 10.68 19.58
CA PRO A 193 -16.03 9.81 18.43
C PRO A 193 -14.63 9.53 17.88
N LEU A 194 -14.19 8.27 17.96
CA LEU A 194 -12.99 7.82 17.26
C LEU A 194 -13.21 7.96 15.76
N ASP A 195 -12.27 8.60 15.05
CA ASP A 195 -12.38 8.85 13.62
C ASP A 195 -12.61 7.55 12.82
N ALA A 196 -13.54 7.62 11.86
CA ALA A 196 -13.98 6.46 11.09
C ALA A 196 -12.95 5.93 10.05
N ASP A 197 -11.70 6.43 10.11
CA ASP A 197 -10.54 5.96 9.35
C ASP A 197 -9.64 5.02 10.21
N VAL A 198 -9.85 4.93 11.53
CA VAL A 198 -9.17 3.98 12.46
C VAL A 198 -9.77 2.57 12.35
N GLN A 199 -10.13 2.15 11.13
CA GLN A 199 -10.67 0.82 10.85
C GLN A 199 -9.56 -0.10 10.35
N THR A 200 -9.30 -1.18 11.09
CA THR A 200 -8.26 -2.20 10.89
C THR A 200 -7.70 -2.28 9.47
N SER A 201 -6.60 -1.56 9.24
CA SER A 201 -5.85 -1.65 7.98
C SER A 201 -4.98 -2.90 7.98
N ASN A 202 -4.87 -3.54 6.82
CA ASN A 202 -3.90 -4.59 6.55
C ASN A 202 -3.04 -4.17 5.34
N LEU A 203 -1.95 -4.90 5.11
CA LEU A 203 -1.02 -4.62 4.02
C LEU A 203 -1.73 -4.57 2.66
N LEU A 204 -2.74 -5.43 2.43
CA LEU A 204 -3.51 -5.43 1.19
C LEU A 204 -4.34 -4.15 0.98
N ILE A 205 -4.99 -3.62 2.03
CA ILE A 205 -5.72 -2.33 1.97
C ILE A 205 -4.76 -1.18 1.67
N THR A 206 -3.61 -1.12 2.35
CA THR A 206 -2.59 -0.10 2.09
C THR A 206 -2.07 -0.19 0.65
N PHE A 207 -1.84 -1.41 0.13
CA PHE A 207 -1.41 -1.63 -1.25
C PHE A 207 -2.49 -1.29 -2.30
N LEU A 208 -3.78 -1.49 -2.00
CA LEU A 208 -4.88 -1.07 -2.87
C LEU A 208 -5.02 0.47 -2.91
N LYS A 209 -4.91 1.15 -1.76
CA LYS A 209 -4.82 2.62 -1.69
C LYS A 209 -3.64 3.13 -2.54
N TYR A 210 -2.46 2.54 -2.36
CA TYR A 210 -1.25 2.88 -3.13
C TYR A 210 -1.45 2.68 -4.63
N SER A 211 -1.97 1.52 -5.03
CA SER A 211 -2.24 1.20 -6.43
C SER A 211 -3.20 2.21 -7.07
N SER A 212 -4.24 2.64 -6.34
CA SER A 212 -5.20 3.64 -6.81
C SER A 212 -4.61 5.04 -7.04
N ILE A 213 -3.47 5.36 -6.41
CA ILE A 213 -2.73 6.61 -6.64
C ILE A 213 -1.79 6.45 -7.83
N VAL A 214 -0.97 5.38 -7.85
CA VAL A 214 0.03 5.17 -8.92
C VAL A 214 -0.63 5.05 -10.30
N MET A 215 -1.75 4.32 -10.37
CA MET A 215 -2.49 4.07 -11.61
C MET A 215 -3.22 5.30 -12.19
N GLN A 216 -3.16 6.48 -11.57
CA GLN A 216 -3.83 7.68 -12.11
C GLN A 216 -3.06 8.37 -13.25
N ASP A 217 -1.76 8.11 -13.42
CA ASP A 217 -0.96 8.80 -14.42
C ASP A 217 0.02 7.87 -15.10
N THR A 218 -0.44 7.17 -16.13
CA THR A 218 0.38 6.26 -16.95
C THR A 218 1.15 6.98 -18.07
N LYS A 219 1.18 8.33 -18.09
CA LYS A 219 1.91 9.10 -19.11
C LYS A 219 3.40 9.26 -18.80
N ASP A 220 3.75 9.14 -17.54
CA ASP A 220 5.13 9.10 -17.07
C ASP A 220 5.62 7.65 -17.09
N GLU A 221 6.82 7.39 -17.64
CA GLU A 221 7.33 6.03 -17.79
C GLU A 221 7.58 5.34 -16.45
N HIS A 222 8.04 6.06 -15.42
CA HIS A 222 8.29 5.49 -14.09
C HIS A 222 6.97 5.09 -13.42
N ARG A 223 5.94 5.94 -13.48
CA ARG A 223 4.59 5.59 -13.01
C ARG A 223 3.94 4.49 -13.84
N LEU A 224 4.19 4.41 -15.14
CA LEU A 224 3.75 3.31 -16.00
C LEU A 224 4.36 1.96 -15.55
N HIS A 225 5.67 1.92 -15.29
CA HIS A 225 6.35 0.72 -14.77
C HIS A 225 5.87 0.35 -13.37
N SER A 226 5.79 1.30 -12.44
CA SER A 226 5.22 1.11 -11.10
C SER A 226 3.77 0.59 -11.15
N GLY A 227 2.92 1.15 -12.02
CA GLY A 227 1.53 0.71 -12.21
C GLY A 227 1.40 -0.68 -12.83
N LYS A 228 2.27 -1.02 -13.79
CA LYS A 228 2.40 -2.37 -14.34
C LYS A 228 2.82 -3.38 -13.29
N LEU A 229 3.76 -3.04 -12.40
CA LEU A 229 4.18 -3.89 -11.29
C LEU A 229 3.03 -4.10 -10.29
N CYS A 230 2.24 -3.07 -9.98
CA CYS A 230 1.04 -3.21 -9.16
C CYS A 230 0.02 -4.19 -9.78
N LEU A 231 -0.22 -4.14 -11.10
CA LEU A 231 -1.08 -5.10 -11.80
C LEU A 231 -0.52 -6.53 -11.78
N ILE A 232 0.80 -6.71 -11.84
CA ILE A 232 1.45 -8.02 -11.71
C ILE A 232 1.25 -8.59 -10.29
N ILE A 233 1.46 -7.79 -9.24
CA ILE A 233 1.21 -8.20 -7.85
C ILE A 233 -0.27 -8.58 -7.66
N LEU A 234 -1.21 -7.76 -8.15
CA LEU A 234 -2.64 -8.08 -8.12
C LEU A 234 -2.98 -9.36 -8.91
N THR A 235 -2.24 -9.66 -9.98
CA THR A 235 -2.40 -10.91 -10.72
C THR A 235 -1.96 -12.11 -9.88
N CYS A 236 -0.81 -12.05 -9.19
CA CYS A 236 -0.36 -13.12 -8.29
C CYS A 236 -1.36 -13.34 -7.12
N ILE A 237 -1.88 -12.27 -6.53
CA ILE A 237 -2.92 -12.33 -5.49
C ILE A 237 -4.22 -12.97 -6.03
N ALA A 238 -4.63 -12.61 -7.25
CA ALA A 238 -5.80 -13.20 -7.90
C ALA A 238 -5.59 -14.63 -8.43
N GLU A 239 -4.36 -15.14 -8.47
CA GLU A 239 -4.03 -16.53 -8.78
C GLU A 239 -4.03 -17.44 -7.54
N ASP A 240 -3.60 -16.93 -6.38
CA ASP A 240 -3.51 -17.74 -5.17
C ASP A 240 -4.88 -18.08 -4.57
N GLN A 241 -5.03 -19.33 -4.10
CA GLN A 241 -6.30 -19.82 -3.57
C GLN A 241 -6.63 -19.27 -2.18
N TYR A 242 -5.64 -19.07 -1.31
CA TYR A 242 -5.84 -18.53 0.04
C TYR A 242 -6.12 -17.03 -0.01
N ALA A 243 -5.41 -16.30 -0.88
CA ALA A 243 -5.66 -14.90 -1.16
C ALA A 243 -7.10 -14.69 -1.68
N ASN A 244 -7.54 -15.49 -2.65
CA ASN A 244 -8.91 -15.43 -3.15
C ASN A 244 -9.95 -15.78 -2.08
N ALA A 245 -9.69 -16.76 -1.20
CA ALA A 245 -10.59 -17.11 -0.10
C ALA A 245 -10.78 -15.93 0.86
N PHE A 246 -9.70 -15.25 1.24
CA PHE A 246 -9.73 -14.04 2.06
C PHE A 246 -10.43 -12.86 1.36
N LEU A 247 -10.08 -12.59 0.09
CA LEU A 247 -10.68 -11.50 -0.70
C LEU A 247 -12.20 -11.60 -0.83
N HIS A 248 -12.73 -12.82 -0.86
CA HIS A 248 -14.15 -13.14 -1.05
C HIS A 248 -14.87 -13.55 0.25
N ASP A 249 -14.27 -13.38 1.43
CA ASP A 249 -14.93 -13.72 2.69
C ASP A 249 -16.00 -12.67 3.05
N ASP A 250 -17.27 -13.07 2.94
CA ASP A 250 -18.44 -12.23 3.27
C ASP A 250 -18.48 -11.81 4.75
N ASN A 251 -17.70 -12.45 5.65
CA ASN A 251 -17.58 -12.05 7.05
C ASN A 251 -16.55 -10.92 7.25
N MET A 252 -15.56 -10.81 6.35
CA MET A 252 -14.44 -9.86 6.47
C MET A 252 -14.69 -8.61 5.63
N ASN A 253 -15.47 -7.69 6.19
CA ASN A 253 -15.91 -6.47 5.51
C ASN A 253 -15.06 -5.26 5.87
N PHE A 254 -14.48 -4.60 4.86
CA PHE A 254 -13.57 -3.47 5.04
C PHE A 254 -14.06 -2.24 4.26
N ARG A 255 -13.69 -1.04 4.74
CA ARG A 255 -13.82 0.21 4.00
C ARG A 255 -12.48 0.52 3.31
N VAL A 256 -12.48 0.55 1.98
CA VAL A 256 -11.30 0.91 1.19
C VAL A 256 -11.60 2.16 0.38
N ASN A 257 -11.02 3.28 0.83
CA ASN A 257 -11.11 4.56 0.15
C ASN A 257 -10.04 4.60 -0.95
N LEU A 258 -10.42 4.28 -2.19
CA LEU A 258 -9.53 4.35 -3.36
C LEU A 258 -9.47 5.78 -3.88
N HIS A 259 -8.27 6.29 -4.17
CA HIS A 259 -8.12 7.59 -4.83
C HIS A 259 -8.61 7.47 -6.27
N ARG A 260 -9.49 8.40 -6.66
CA ARG A 260 -10.25 8.37 -7.92
C ARG A 260 -9.90 9.58 -8.77
N MET A 261 -9.74 9.40 -10.09
CA MET A 261 -9.35 10.51 -10.95
C MET A 261 -10.46 11.57 -11.03
N PRO A 262 -10.12 12.87 -11.03
CA PRO A 262 -11.10 13.95 -11.12
C PRO A 262 -11.70 14.02 -12.54
N MET A 263 -12.92 13.52 -12.71
CA MET A 263 -13.69 13.62 -13.96
C MET A 263 -14.72 14.75 -13.91
N ARG A 264 -14.90 15.48 -15.01
CA ARG A 264 -15.81 16.65 -15.11
C ARG A 264 -17.27 16.38 -14.72
N HIS A 265 -17.72 15.12 -14.78
CA HIS A 265 -19.10 14.71 -14.44
C HIS A 265 -19.22 14.02 -13.07
N ARG A 266 -18.11 13.86 -12.32
CA ARG A 266 -18.07 13.15 -11.03
C ARG A 266 -18.35 14.12 -9.87
N LYS A 267 -19.43 13.89 -9.11
CA LYS A 267 -19.74 14.67 -7.91
C LYS A 267 -18.76 14.33 -6.78
N LYS A 268 -17.97 15.31 -6.31
CA LYS A 268 -17.01 15.20 -5.19
C LYS A 268 -17.55 14.69 -3.85
N ALA A 269 -18.87 14.56 -3.68
CA ALA A 269 -19.51 14.22 -2.39
C ALA A 269 -19.74 12.71 -2.16
N ALA A 270 -19.38 11.84 -3.11
CA ALA A 270 -19.74 10.42 -3.06
C ALA A 270 -18.96 9.59 -2.01
N ASP A 271 -17.74 9.97 -1.67
CA ASP A 271 -16.82 9.09 -0.93
C ASP A 271 -17.08 9.00 0.59
N LYS A 272 -17.91 9.88 1.17
CA LYS A 272 -18.11 9.92 2.63
C LYS A 272 -18.89 8.74 3.22
N ASN A 273 -19.62 7.98 2.39
CA ASN A 273 -20.49 6.87 2.84
C ASN A 273 -20.18 5.54 2.13
N LEU A 274 -18.91 5.22 1.90
CA LEU A 274 -18.50 3.92 1.36
C LEU A 274 -18.91 2.78 2.33
N PRO A 275 -19.70 1.78 1.87
CA PRO A 275 -20.10 0.65 2.69
C PRO A 275 -18.92 -0.31 2.90
N CYS A 276 -18.87 -0.92 4.08
CA CYS A 276 -17.96 -2.03 4.35
C CYS A 276 -18.39 -3.24 3.50
N ARG A 277 -17.45 -3.84 2.78
CA ARG A 277 -17.69 -4.94 1.83
C ARG A 277 -16.45 -5.85 1.73
N PRO A 278 -16.54 -7.06 1.16
CA PRO A 278 -15.37 -7.93 0.97
C PRO A 278 -14.33 -7.27 0.06
N LEU A 279 -13.05 -7.54 0.31
CA LEU A 279 -11.95 -6.83 -0.36
C LEU A 279 -11.92 -7.02 -1.88
N VAL A 280 -12.45 -8.12 -2.41
CA VAL A 280 -12.62 -8.32 -3.86
C VAL A 280 -13.38 -7.16 -4.52
N CYS A 281 -14.36 -6.55 -3.83
CA CYS A 281 -15.07 -5.38 -4.35
C CYS A 281 -14.16 -4.16 -4.53
N ALA A 282 -13.16 -3.97 -3.66
CA ALA A 282 -12.18 -2.90 -3.80
C ALA A 282 -11.19 -3.19 -4.95
N VAL A 283 -10.80 -4.46 -5.15
CA VAL A 283 -9.99 -4.87 -6.31
C VAL A 283 -10.78 -4.62 -7.61
N LEU A 284 -12.04 -5.03 -7.69
CA LEU A 284 -12.89 -4.79 -8.85
C LEU A 284 -13.11 -3.30 -9.12
N ASP A 285 -13.40 -2.48 -8.10
CA ASP A 285 -13.52 -1.02 -8.26
C ASP A 285 -12.22 -0.39 -8.80
N LEU A 286 -11.05 -0.84 -8.35
CA LEU A 286 -9.75 -0.37 -8.86
C LEU A 286 -9.57 -0.73 -10.34
N MET A 287 -9.95 -1.95 -10.74
CA MET A 287 -9.89 -2.38 -12.14
C MET A 287 -10.88 -1.58 -13.02
N VAL A 288 -12.11 -1.34 -12.54
CA VAL A 288 -13.11 -0.51 -13.24
C VAL A 288 -12.65 0.93 -13.37
N GLU A 289 -12.13 1.53 -12.29
CA GLU A 289 -11.59 2.89 -12.32
C GLU A 289 -10.48 3.00 -13.36
N PHE A 290 -9.52 2.06 -13.38
CA PHE A 290 -8.45 2.03 -14.37
C PHE A 290 -8.99 1.94 -15.81
N ILE A 291 -9.90 1.00 -16.08
CA ILE A 291 -10.52 0.81 -17.40
C ILE A 291 -11.18 2.10 -17.89
N VAL A 292 -12.04 2.71 -17.07
CA VAL A 292 -12.85 3.89 -17.46
C VAL A 292 -11.98 5.15 -17.58
N THR A 293 -10.92 5.28 -16.79
CA THR A 293 -10.01 6.44 -16.82
C THR A 293 -9.01 6.42 -17.99
N HIS A 294 -8.56 5.23 -18.41
CA HIS A 294 -7.48 5.06 -19.39
C HIS A 294 -7.94 4.71 -20.81
N MET A 295 -9.24 4.88 -21.11
CA MET A 295 -9.74 4.90 -22.50
C MET A 295 -9.30 6.18 -23.22
N MET A 296 -8.02 6.23 -23.61
CA MET A 296 -7.37 7.36 -24.26
C MET A 296 -6.91 7.03 -25.69
N LYS A 297 -6.55 8.07 -26.44
CA LYS A 297 -6.01 7.95 -27.82
C LYS A 297 -4.70 7.15 -27.86
N GLU A 298 -3.86 7.29 -26.82
CA GLU A 298 -2.69 6.45 -26.57
C GLU A 298 -3.09 5.40 -25.54
N PHE A 299 -3.63 4.28 -26.01
CA PHE A 299 -4.22 3.26 -25.16
C PHE A 299 -3.17 2.27 -24.62
N PRO A 300 -3.01 2.13 -23.29
CA PRO A 300 -1.97 1.28 -22.70
C PRO A 300 -2.36 -0.22 -22.72
N MET A 301 -2.31 -0.83 -23.91
CA MET A 301 -2.72 -2.22 -24.17
C MET A 301 -2.20 -3.24 -23.14
N ASP A 302 -0.91 -3.20 -22.79
CA ASP A 302 -0.29 -4.17 -21.85
C ASP A 302 -0.86 -4.07 -20.44
N LEU A 303 -1.13 -2.85 -19.95
CA LEU A 303 -1.76 -2.65 -18.64
C LEU A 303 -3.25 -3.05 -18.69
N TYR A 304 -3.95 -2.72 -19.77
CA TYR A 304 -5.35 -3.11 -19.94
C TYR A 304 -5.52 -4.64 -19.96
N VAL A 305 -4.69 -5.37 -20.73
CA VAL A 305 -4.73 -6.84 -20.76
C VAL A 305 -4.52 -7.44 -19.37
N ARG A 306 -3.61 -6.88 -18.56
CA ARG A 306 -3.38 -7.32 -17.17
C ARG A 306 -4.57 -7.00 -16.25
N CYS A 307 -5.18 -5.82 -16.39
CA CYS A 307 -6.39 -5.45 -15.67
C CYS A 307 -7.54 -6.45 -15.95
N ILE A 308 -7.77 -6.78 -17.23
CA ILE A 308 -8.75 -7.79 -17.64
C ILE A 308 -8.39 -9.19 -17.10
N GLN A 309 -7.10 -9.56 -17.06
CA GLN A 309 -6.66 -10.83 -16.47
C GLN A 309 -6.98 -10.92 -14.97
N VAL A 310 -6.79 -9.84 -14.20
CA VAL A 310 -7.16 -9.79 -12.77
C VAL A 310 -8.68 -9.97 -12.62
N VAL A 311 -9.49 -9.19 -13.33
CA VAL A 311 -10.98 -9.31 -13.32
C VAL A 311 -11.41 -10.74 -13.68
N HIS A 312 -10.87 -11.30 -14.76
CA HIS A 312 -11.21 -12.65 -15.21
C HIS A 312 -10.88 -13.72 -14.17
N LYS A 313 -9.71 -13.64 -13.51
CA LYS A 313 -9.31 -14.60 -12.47
C LYS A 313 -10.24 -14.56 -11.25
N LEU A 314 -10.57 -13.36 -10.76
CA LEU A 314 -11.51 -13.17 -9.65
C LEU A 314 -12.90 -13.75 -10.00
N LEU A 315 -13.41 -13.45 -11.20
CA LEU A 315 -14.69 -14.01 -11.69
C LEU A 315 -14.65 -15.54 -11.85
N CYS A 316 -13.53 -16.10 -12.32
CA CYS A 316 -13.33 -17.55 -12.39
C CYS A 316 -13.35 -18.19 -10.99
N TYR A 317 -12.69 -17.59 -10.00
CA TYR A 317 -12.73 -18.05 -8.63
C TYR A 317 -14.17 -17.99 -8.06
N GLN A 318 -14.84 -16.84 -8.21
CA GLN A 318 -16.22 -16.65 -7.75
C GLN A 318 -17.16 -17.71 -8.36
N LYS A 319 -17.04 -17.98 -9.67
CA LYS A 319 -17.82 -19.02 -10.38
C LYS A 319 -17.48 -20.43 -9.88
N LYS A 320 -16.19 -20.75 -9.69
CA LYS A 320 -15.70 -22.06 -9.21
C LYS A 320 -16.22 -22.37 -7.81
N CYS A 321 -16.10 -21.41 -6.89
CA CYS A 321 -16.48 -21.57 -5.48
C CYS A 321 -17.96 -21.20 -5.22
N ARG A 322 -18.72 -20.77 -6.24
CA ARG A 322 -20.13 -20.37 -6.16
C ARG A 322 -20.43 -19.22 -5.19
N VAL A 323 -19.45 -18.35 -4.95
CA VAL A 323 -19.58 -17.18 -4.07
C VAL A 323 -20.56 -16.16 -4.68
N ARG A 324 -21.41 -15.56 -3.84
CA ARG A 324 -22.44 -14.58 -4.26
C ARG A 324 -22.05 -13.17 -3.86
N LEU A 325 -21.18 -12.54 -4.64
CA LEU A 325 -20.74 -11.19 -4.36
C LEU A 325 -21.86 -10.14 -4.64
N HIS A 326 -22.22 -9.38 -3.61
CA HIS A 326 -23.13 -8.24 -3.69
C HIS A 326 -22.41 -7.01 -4.29
N TYR A 327 -22.24 -7.01 -5.61
CA TYR A 327 -21.49 -5.99 -6.36
C TYR A 327 -22.35 -5.24 -7.39
N THR A 328 -22.00 -3.97 -7.69
CA THR A 328 -22.66 -3.14 -8.71
C THR A 328 -22.17 -3.52 -10.11
N TRP A 329 -22.50 -4.74 -10.55
CA TRP A 329 -22.06 -5.33 -11.82
C TRP A 329 -22.24 -4.45 -13.06
N ARG A 330 -23.21 -3.54 -13.06
CA ARG A 330 -23.45 -2.59 -14.16
C ARG A 330 -22.19 -1.78 -14.50
N GLU A 331 -21.45 -1.30 -13.50
CA GLU A 331 -20.28 -0.43 -13.73
C GLU A 331 -19.12 -1.22 -14.34
N LEU A 332 -18.89 -2.45 -13.86
CA LEU A 332 -17.93 -3.38 -14.47
C LEU A 332 -18.28 -3.70 -15.93
N TRP A 333 -19.53 -4.09 -16.20
CA TRP A 333 -19.93 -4.43 -17.57
C TRP A 333 -19.88 -3.21 -18.50
N SER A 334 -20.38 -2.05 -18.07
CA SER A 334 -20.30 -0.82 -18.86
C SER A 334 -18.86 -0.42 -19.19
N GLY A 335 -17.90 -0.58 -18.27
CA GLY A 335 -16.49 -0.33 -18.55
C GLY A 335 -15.88 -1.31 -19.56
N ASN A 336 -16.25 -2.59 -19.50
CA ASN A 336 -15.72 -3.64 -20.39
C ASN A 336 -16.36 -3.65 -21.79
N PHE A 337 -17.63 -3.26 -21.92
CA PHE A 337 -18.38 -3.22 -23.19
C PHE A 337 -18.35 -1.85 -23.89
N LEU A 338 -17.40 -0.97 -23.54
CA LEU A 338 -17.14 0.30 -24.24
C LEU A 338 -16.24 0.16 -25.49
N PHE A 339 -15.99 -1.08 -25.93
CA PHE A 339 -15.30 -1.47 -27.16
C PHE A 339 -16.27 -2.09 -28.18
#